data_AF-A0A4R2BIX7-F1
#
_entry.id   AF-A0A4R2BIX7-F1
#
_cell.length_a   1.000
_cell.length_b   1.000
_cell.length_c   1.000
_cell.angle_alpha   90.00
_cell.angle_beta   90.00
_cell.angle_gamma   90.00
#
_symmetry.space_group_name_H-M   'P 1'
#
loop_
_entity.id
_entity.type
_entity.pdbx_description
1 polymer ?
#
loop_
_entity_poly.entity_id
_entity_poly.type
_entity_poly.pdbx_seq_one_letter_code
_entity_poly.pdbx_strand_id
1 'polypeptide(L)'
;MSLLDVHLLILLLTFFITSIGCVYILRDSVFHYGIVLIISLFVTVSLCLFFYCLGFYRFTLPVPYVLPVVAVSFSFLALFLVRYRPKRRTFPFFFMTLTFIFTLEVLLKEYAGIINFKNGWDYWDSYSLYWVFSRLFDWIGEGVVPAKHRSPIRSETAGYWSLFLLSAIYFAIGVFILRF
;
A
#
# COMPACT_ATOMS: atom_id res chain seq x y z
N MET A 1 -20.04 -6.39 20.40
CA MET A 1 -19.65 -6.68 19.00
C MET A 1 -18.75 -7.89 19.02
N SER A 2 -19.01 -8.93 18.21
CA SER A 2 -18.14 -10.11 18.15
C SER A 2 -16.81 -9.75 17.46
N LEU A 3 -15.77 -10.55 17.67
CA LEU A 3 -14.48 -10.37 16.99
C LEU A 3 -14.64 -10.42 15.45
N LEU A 4 -15.54 -11.28 14.98
CA LEU A 4 -15.91 -11.39 13.57
C LEU A 4 -16.49 -10.07 13.03
N ASP A 5 -17.40 -9.45 13.77
CA ASP A 5 -18.02 -8.17 13.39
C ASP A 5 -16.97 -7.04 13.32
N VAL A 6 -15.98 -7.04 14.22
CA VAL A 6 -14.88 -6.08 14.20
C VAL A 6 -14.04 -6.23 12.93
N HIS A 7 -13.67 -7.46 12.57
CA HIS A 7 -12.86 -7.71 11.36
C HIS A 7 -13.62 -7.30 10.09
N LEU A 8 -14.91 -7.61 10.01
CA LEU A 8 -15.76 -7.21 8.88
C LEU A 8 -15.90 -5.70 8.80
N LEU A 9 -16.07 -5.01 9.93
CA LEU A 9 -16.11 -3.55 9.96
C LEU A 9 -14.80 -2.92 9.47
N ILE A 10 -13.65 -3.44 9.91
CA ILE A 10 -12.33 -2.98 9.44
C ILE A 10 -12.20 -3.16 7.93
N LEU A 11 -12.57 -4.33 7.39
CA LEU A 11 -12.53 -4.59 5.95
C LEU A 11 -13.44 -3.63 5.18
N LEU A 12 -14.68 -3.43 5.63
CA LEU A 12 -15.64 -2.55 4.97
C LEU A 12 -15.16 -1.10 4.96
N LEU A 13 -14.72 -0.58 6.11
CA LEU A 13 -14.18 0.77 6.20
C LEU A 13 -12.97 0.94 5.28
N THR A 14 -12.05 -0.03 5.28
CA THR A 14 -10.88 -0.02 4.40
C THR A 14 -11.29 -0.01 2.93
N PHE A 15 -12.24 -0.85 2.54
CA PHE A 15 -12.77 -0.91 1.18
C PHE A 15 -13.36 0.42 0.74
N PHE A 16 -14.22 1.03 1.56
CA PHE A 16 -14.84 2.31 1.21
C PHE A 16 -13.82 3.46 1.14
N ILE A 17 -12.93 3.58 2.12
CA ILE A 17 -11.92 4.64 2.15
C ILE A 17 -11.00 4.55 0.92
N THR A 18 -10.50 3.35 0.61
CA THR A 18 -9.60 3.14 -0.52
C THR A 18 -10.32 3.27 -1.87
N SER A 19 -11.57 2.82 -1.97
CA SER A 19 -12.41 3.04 -3.16
C SER A 19 -12.64 4.52 -3.43
N ILE A 20 -13.00 5.30 -2.40
CA ILE A 20 -13.16 6.75 -2.49
C ILE A 20 -11.84 7.39 -2.93
N GLY A 21 -10.71 6.95 -2.37
CA GLY A 21 -9.37 7.40 -2.77
C GLY A 21 -9.06 7.12 -4.23
N CYS A 22 -9.37 5.92 -4.74
CA CYS A 22 -9.26 5.59 -6.15
C CYS A 22 -10.09 6.55 -7.01
N VAL A 23 -11.40 6.65 -6.74
CA VAL A 23 -12.32 7.52 -7.50
C VAL A 23 -11.85 8.98 -7.50
N TYR A 24 -11.35 9.46 -6.37
CA TYR A 24 -10.81 10.81 -6.24
C TYR A 24 -9.61 11.06 -7.16
N ILE A 25 -8.73 10.07 -7.36
CA ILE A 25 -7.59 10.18 -8.28
C ILE A 25 -8.04 10.02 -9.73
N LEU A 26 -8.90 9.05 -10.00
CA LEU A 26 -9.41 8.74 -11.35
C LEU A 26 -10.12 9.92 -12.01
N ARG A 27 -10.82 10.76 -11.24
CA ARG A 27 -11.55 11.92 -11.78
C ARG A 27 -10.67 12.95 -12.52
N ASP A 28 -9.36 12.97 -12.26
CA ASP A 28 -8.41 13.87 -12.93
C ASP A 28 -8.13 13.43 -14.38
N SER A 29 -8.05 12.13 -14.60
CA SER A 29 -7.89 11.55 -15.93
C SER A 29 -8.32 10.08 -15.93
N VAL A 30 -9.58 9.84 -16.26
CA VAL A 30 -10.19 8.51 -16.20
C VAL A 30 -9.43 7.51 -17.08
N PHE A 31 -8.99 7.92 -18.27
CA PHE A 31 -8.27 7.05 -19.19
C PHE A 31 -6.91 6.61 -18.62
N HIS A 32 -6.01 7.57 -18.32
CA HIS A 32 -4.65 7.24 -17.91
C HIS A 32 -4.61 6.54 -16.53
N TYR A 33 -5.37 7.04 -15.55
CA TYR A 33 -5.44 6.39 -14.24
C TYR A 33 -6.27 5.11 -14.26
N GLY A 34 -7.23 4.97 -15.19
CA GLY A 34 -7.97 3.73 -15.41
C GLY A 34 -7.07 2.59 -15.88
N ILE A 35 -6.12 2.85 -16.79
CA ILE A 35 -5.12 1.86 -17.20
C ILE A 35 -4.28 1.42 -16.00
N VAL A 36 -3.76 2.37 -15.21
CA VAL A 36 -2.97 2.06 -14.00
C VAL A 36 -3.80 1.24 -13.00
N LEU A 37 -5.07 1.61 -12.79
CA LEU A 37 -5.98 0.88 -11.91
C LEU A 37 -6.17 -0.57 -12.36
N ILE A 38 -6.45 -0.81 -13.65
CA ILE A 38 -6.70 -2.16 -14.18
C ILE A 38 -5.44 -3.02 -14.03
N ILE A 39 -4.27 -2.48 -14.39
CA ILE A 39 -2.99 -3.19 -14.22
C ILE A 39 -2.76 -3.51 -12.74
N SER A 40 -3.02 -2.55 -11.85
CA SER A 40 -2.86 -2.74 -10.41
C SER A 40 -3.81 -3.78 -9.83
N LEU A 41 -5.07 -3.79 -10.24
CA LEU A 41 -6.04 -4.80 -9.82
C LEU A 41 -5.56 -6.19 -10.21
N PHE A 42 -5.10 -6.36 -11.46
CA PHE A 42 -4.57 -7.64 -11.92
C PHE A 42 -3.34 -8.07 -11.12
N VAL A 43 -2.32 -7.22 -11.02
CA VAL A 43 -1.08 -7.50 -10.28
C VAL A 43 -1.38 -7.83 -8.82
N THR A 44 -2.23 -7.05 -8.15
CA THR A 44 -2.53 -7.24 -6.73
C THR A 44 -3.29 -8.53 -6.49
N VAL A 45 -4.31 -8.83 -7.30
CA VAL A 45 -5.08 -10.07 -7.17
C VAL A 45 -4.16 -11.27 -7.39
N SER A 46 -3.32 -11.24 -8.43
CA SER A 46 -2.36 -12.31 -8.71
C SER A 46 -1.38 -12.52 -7.57
N LEU A 47 -0.77 -11.45 -7.03
CA LEU A 47 0.18 -11.54 -5.92
C LEU A 47 -0.50 -12.04 -4.64
N CYS A 48 -1.68 -11.52 -4.30
CA CYS A 48 -2.42 -11.95 -3.11
C CYS A 48 -2.75 -13.45 -3.17
N LEU A 49 -3.26 -13.92 -4.31
CA LEU A 49 -3.55 -15.34 -4.50
C LEU A 49 -2.27 -16.19 -4.52
N PHE A 50 -1.20 -15.71 -5.15
CA PHE A 50 0.11 -16.38 -5.13
C PHE A 50 0.61 -16.61 -3.70
N PHE A 51 0.63 -15.56 -2.86
CA PHE A 51 1.07 -15.68 -1.47
C PHE A 51 0.14 -16.51 -0.60
N TYR A 52 -1.17 -16.45 -0.84
CA TYR A 52 -2.13 -17.30 -0.14
C TYR A 52 -1.94 -18.79 -0.51
N CYS A 53 -1.70 -19.09 -1.78
CA CYS A 53 -1.48 -20.45 -2.27
C CYS A 53 -0.16 -21.06 -1.74
N LEU A 54 0.92 -20.27 -1.72
CA LEU A 54 2.20 -20.69 -1.11
C LEU A 54 2.14 -20.74 0.42
N GLY A 55 1.07 -20.21 1.01
CA GLY A 55 0.85 -20.20 2.44
C GLY A 55 1.71 -19.20 3.20
N PHE A 56 2.28 -18.20 2.53
CA PHE A 56 2.98 -17.09 3.17
C PHE A 56 2.00 -16.18 3.93
N TYR A 57 0.81 -15.98 3.36
CA TYR A 57 -0.27 -15.22 3.98
C TYR A 57 -1.48 -16.12 4.30
N ARG A 58 -1.98 -16.03 5.53
CA ARG A 58 -3.27 -16.59 5.94
C ARG A 58 -4.13 -15.50 6.53
N PHE A 59 -5.40 -15.49 6.14
CA PHE A 59 -6.37 -14.52 6.63
C PHE A 59 -7.33 -15.18 7.60
N THR A 60 -7.73 -14.43 8.63
CA THR A 60 -8.75 -14.88 9.58
C THR A 60 -10.13 -14.93 8.94
N LEU A 61 -10.38 -14.08 7.94
CA LEU A 61 -11.59 -14.10 7.13
C LEU A 61 -11.37 -14.84 5.81
N PRO A 62 -12.42 -15.47 5.24
CA PRO A 62 -12.33 -16.11 3.94
C PRO A 62 -11.79 -15.19 2.84
N VAL A 63 -10.93 -15.73 1.98
CA VAL A 63 -10.27 -14.99 0.88
C VAL A 63 -11.25 -14.19 0.02
N PRO A 64 -12.46 -14.67 -0.34
CA PRO A 64 -13.39 -13.87 -1.15
C PRO A 64 -13.79 -12.53 -0.52
N TYR A 65 -13.74 -12.39 0.81
CA TYR A 65 -14.00 -11.12 1.48
C TYR A 65 -12.77 -10.21 1.55
N VAL A 66 -11.59 -10.81 1.73
CA VAL A 66 -10.33 -10.06 1.88
C VAL A 66 -9.79 -9.58 0.53
N LEU A 67 -9.90 -10.42 -0.50
CA LEU A 67 -9.30 -10.18 -1.82
C LEU A 67 -9.75 -8.88 -2.47
N PRO A 68 -11.05 -8.50 -2.50
CA PRO A 68 -11.47 -7.21 -3.05
C PRO A 68 -10.88 -6.02 -2.29
N VAL A 69 -10.78 -6.13 -0.96
CA VAL A 69 -10.24 -5.06 -0.12
C VAL A 69 -8.74 -4.88 -0.37
N VAL A 70 -7.99 -5.98 -0.43
CA VAL A 70 -6.56 -5.96 -0.80
C VAL A 70 -6.38 -5.38 -2.20
N ALA A 71 -7.14 -5.87 -3.20
CA ALA A 71 -7.08 -5.39 -4.57
C ALA A 71 -7.28 -3.87 -4.69
N VAL A 72 -8.33 -3.33 -4.05
CA VAL A 72 -8.60 -1.89 -4.07
C VAL A 72 -7.58 -1.10 -3.25
N SER A 73 -7.11 -1.61 -2.12
CA SER A 73 -6.14 -0.92 -1.25
C SER A 73 -4.80 -0.72 -1.94
N PHE A 74 -4.25 -1.77 -2.55
CA PHE A 74 -2.99 -1.66 -3.31
C PHE A 74 -3.18 -0.90 -4.63
N SER A 75 -4.38 -0.95 -5.23
CA SER A 75 -4.68 -0.10 -6.38
C SER A 75 -4.76 1.37 -6.02
N PHE A 76 -5.32 1.71 -4.86
CA PHE A 76 -5.24 3.06 -4.31
C PHE A 76 -3.79 3.48 -4.06
N LEU A 77 -2.98 2.60 -3.46
CA LEU A 77 -1.55 2.85 -3.26
C LEU A 77 -0.83 3.11 -4.59
N ALA A 78 -1.04 2.27 -5.61
CA ALA A 78 -0.46 2.45 -6.94
C ALA A 78 -0.83 3.81 -7.55
N LEU A 79 -2.13 4.15 -7.55
CA LEU A 79 -2.60 5.45 -8.04
C LEU A 79 -2.02 6.63 -7.23
N PHE A 80 -1.94 6.49 -5.91
CA PHE A 80 -1.37 7.50 -5.02
C PHE A 80 0.11 7.74 -5.33
N LEU A 81 0.90 6.67 -5.46
CA LEU A 81 2.31 6.75 -5.81
C LEU A 81 2.50 7.46 -7.15
N VAL A 82 1.73 7.08 -8.18
CA VAL A 82 1.83 7.70 -9.51
C VAL A 82 1.43 9.17 -9.50
N ARG A 83 0.34 9.53 -8.83
CA ARG A 83 -0.19 10.90 -8.82
C ARG A 83 0.71 11.87 -8.06
N TYR A 84 1.21 11.45 -6.90
CA TYR A 84 1.81 12.35 -5.92
C TYR A 84 3.34 12.27 -5.82
N ARG A 85 3.97 11.33 -6.56
CA ARG A 85 5.42 11.21 -6.60
C ARG A 85 6.09 12.56 -6.89
N PRO A 86 7.02 13.03 -6.03
CA PRO A 86 7.81 14.23 -6.28
C PRO A 86 8.64 14.14 -7.57
N LYS A 87 8.90 15.28 -8.21
CA LYS A 87 9.78 15.36 -9.39
C LYS A 87 11.25 15.07 -9.07
N ARG A 88 11.67 15.36 -7.84
CA ARG A 88 13.03 15.19 -7.32
C ARG A 88 12.94 14.55 -5.96
N ARG A 89 14.02 13.90 -5.51
CA ARG A 89 14.11 13.29 -4.17
C ARG A 89 12.93 12.33 -3.92
N THR A 90 12.80 11.32 -4.78
CA THR A 90 11.68 10.36 -4.74
C THR A 90 11.84 9.36 -3.61
N PHE A 91 13.07 9.06 -3.18
CA PHE A 91 13.35 8.09 -2.12
C PHE A 91 12.64 8.42 -0.80
N PRO A 92 12.74 9.63 -0.22
CA PRO A 92 12.00 9.95 1.00
C PRO A 92 10.48 9.77 0.86
N PHE A 93 9.91 10.09 -0.31
CA PHE A 93 8.47 9.89 -0.56
C PHE A 93 8.10 8.41 -0.48
N PHE A 94 8.79 7.55 -1.23
CA PHE A 94 8.55 6.11 -1.17
C PHE A 94 8.79 5.57 0.23
N PHE A 95 9.87 5.96 0.88
CA PHE A 95 10.18 5.51 2.23
C PHE A 95 9.06 5.87 3.23
N MET A 96 8.61 7.13 3.25
CA MET A 96 7.52 7.56 4.15
C MET A 96 6.23 6.81 3.87
N THR A 97 5.84 6.70 2.58
CA THR A 97 4.60 6.00 2.19
C THR A 97 4.68 4.52 2.56
N LEU A 98 5.77 3.84 2.23
CA LEU A 98 5.91 2.40 2.50
C LEU A 98 6.04 2.12 4.00
N THR A 99 6.72 2.98 4.75
CA THR A 99 6.76 2.88 6.22
C THR A 99 5.35 2.98 6.80
N PHE A 100 4.53 3.91 6.31
CA PHE A 100 3.14 4.03 6.75
C PHE A 100 2.29 2.80 6.40
N ILE A 101 2.38 2.29 5.17
CA ILE A 101 1.65 1.07 4.76
C ILE A 101 2.10 -0.15 5.57
N PHE A 102 3.40 -0.29 5.80
CA PHE A 102 3.97 -1.35 6.62
C PHE A 102 3.49 -1.26 8.07
N THR A 103 3.41 -0.06 8.66
CA THR A 103 2.78 0.12 9.98
C THR A 103 1.35 -0.41 10.00
N LEU A 104 0.55 -0.15 8.97
CA LEU A 104 -0.81 -0.68 8.90
C LEU A 104 -0.82 -2.21 8.86
N GLU A 105 0.09 -2.84 8.12
CA GLU A 105 0.22 -4.31 8.10
C GLU A 105 0.60 -4.87 9.48
N VAL A 106 1.56 -4.26 10.17
CA VAL A 106 1.94 -4.63 11.54
C VAL A 106 0.72 -4.53 12.46
N LEU A 107 -0.06 -3.45 12.36
CA LEU A 107 -1.29 -3.29 13.15
C LEU A 107 -2.34 -4.36 12.83
N LEU A 108 -2.52 -4.68 11.54
CA LEU A 108 -3.45 -5.71 11.10
C LEU A 108 -3.05 -7.12 11.53
N LYS A 109 -1.74 -7.39 11.65
CA LYS A 109 -1.21 -8.68 12.11
C LYS A 109 -1.22 -8.80 13.64
N GLU A 110 -0.52 -7.89 14.33
CA GLU A 110 -0.27 -8.02 15.78
C GLU A 110 -1.50 -7.68 16.63
N TYR A 111 -2.30 -6.70 16.21
CA TYR A 111 -3.40 -6.20 17.03
C TYR A 111 -4.76 -6.64 16.52
N ALA A 112 -5.00 -6.55 15.22
CA ALA A 112 -6.27 -6.99 14.64
C ALA A 112 -6.33 -8.49 14.36
N GLY A 113 -5.18 -9.19 14.27
CA GLY A 113 -5.14 -10.62 13.98
C GLY A 113 -5.80 -11.00 12.64
N ILE A 114 -5.92 -10.06 11.69
CA ILE A 114 -6.57 -10.29 10.39
C ILE A 114 -5.62 -11.04 9.45
N ILE A 115 -4.32 -10.74 9.57
CA ILE A 115 -3.24 -11.30 8.74
C ILE A 115 -2.34 -12.15 9.63
N ASN A 116 -1.99 -13.34 9.16
CA ASN A 116 -1.04 -14.22 9.80
C ASN A 116 0.02 -14.66 8.78
N PHE A 117 1.29 -14.49 9.14
CA PHE A 117 2.40 -14.98 8.35
C PHE A 117 2.70 -16.44 8.68
N LYS A 118 3.11 -17.21 7.67
CA LYS A 118 3.49 -18.62 7.79
C LYS A 118 4.62 -18.96 6.81
N ASN A 119 5.16 -20.18 6.94
CA ASN A 119 6.15 -20.75 6.01
C ASN A 119 7.42 -19.91 5.84
N GLY A 120 7.90 -19.31 6.94
CA GLY A 120 9.13 -18.52 6.95
C GLY A 120 8.98 -17.10 6.41
N TRP A 121 7.80 -16.71 5.92
CA TRP A 121 7.52 -15.33 5.54
C TRP A 121 7.50 -14.44 6.77
N ASP A 122 8.19 -13.31 6.70
CA ASP A 122 8.25 -12.35 7.80
C ASP A 122 7.95 -10.91 7.36
N TYR A 123 8.13 -9.97 8.29
CA TYR A 123 7.92 -8.56 8.02
C TYR A 123 8.90 -7.96 7.00
N TRP A 124 10.13 -8.45 6.96
CA TRP A 124 11.15 -7.97 6.04
C TRP A 124 10.81 -8.34 4.61
N ASP A 125 10.30 -9.56 4.40
CA ASP A 125 9.83 -10.03 3.10
C ASP A 125 8.69 -9.14 2.58
N SER A 126 7.68 -8.88 3.42
CA SER A 126 6.57 -7.97 3.08
C SER A 126 7.04 -6.56 2.75
N TYR A 127 7.92 -6.00 3.59
CA TYR A 127 8.43 -4.64 3.40
C TYR A 127 9.25 -4.53 2.11
N SER A 128 10.09 -5.51 1.83
CA SER A 128 10.89 -5.59 0.60
C SER A 128 10.00 -5.69 -0.63
N LEU A 129 8.91 -6.46 -0.56
CA LEU A 129 7.96 -6.57 -1.65
C LEU A 129 7.24 -5.24 -1.93
N TYR A 130 6.89 -4.46 -0.90
CA TYR A 130 6.33 -3.13 -1.10
C TYR A 130 7.27 -2.20 -1.87
N TRP A 131 8.58 -2.32 -1.67
CA TRP A 131 9.55 -1.61 -2.49
C TRP A 131 9.47 -2.03 -3.95
N VAL A 132 9.46 -3.34 -4.24
CA VAL A 132 9.31 -3.86 -5.61
C VAL A 132 8.02 -3.34 -6.25
N PHE A 133 6.89 -3.45 -5.54
CA PHE A 133 5.59 -2.95 -6.00
C PHE A 133 5.65 -1.44 -6.30
N SER A 134 6.21 -0.64 -5.40
CA SER A 134 6.29 0.81 -5.57
C SER A 134 7.12 1.21 -6.79
N ARG A 135 8.22 0.49 -7.07
CA ARG A 135 9.08 0.75 -8.24
C ARG A 135 8.44 0.32 -9.54
N LEU A 136 7.72 -0.81 -9.54
CA LEU A 136 6.93 -1.23 -10.68
C LEU A 136 5.91 -0.15 -11.08
N PHE A 137 5.13 0.36 -10.11
CA PHE A 137 4.13 1.39 -10.39
C PHE A 137 4.72 2.78 -10.64
N ASP A 138 5.91 3.09 -10.12
CA ASP A 138 6.65 4.28 -10.53
C ASP A 138 6.94 4.24 -12.04
N TRP A 139 7.49 3.13 -12.52
CA TRP A 139 7.82 2.95 -13.92
C TRP A 139 6.58 2.93 -14.83
N ILE A 140 5.53 2.19 -14.47
CA ILE A 140 4.26 2.18 -15.22
C ILE A 140 3.64 3.58 -15.24
N GLY A 141 3.60 4.26 -14.09
CA GLY A 141 3.07 5.61 -13.97
C GLY A 141 3.81 6.61 -14.83
N GLU A 142 5.15 6.48 -14.91
CA GLU A 142 6.00 7.28 -15.77
C GLU A 142 5.63 7.18 -17.25
N GLY A 143 5.36 5.97 -17.74
CA GLY A 143 4.97 5.73 -19.13
C GLY A 143 3.51 6.03 -19.46
N VAL A 144 2.59 5.79 -18.52
CA VAL A 144 1.14 5.83 -18.79
C VAL A 144 0.51 7.19 -18.48
N VAL A 145 0.92 7.88 -17.41
CA VAL A 145 0.20 9.09 -16.93
C VAL A 145 0.98 10.35 -17.31
N PRO A 146 0.50 11.21 -18.23
CA PRO A 146 1.19 12.44 -18.59
C PRO A 146 1.46 13.36 -17.40
N ALA A 147 2.56 14.12 -17.44
CA ALA A 147 2.96 15.02 -16.34
C ALA A 147 1.89 16.05 -15.96
N LYS A 148 1.04 16.49 -16.91
CA LYS A 148 -0.07 17.42 -16.68
C LYS A 148 -1.18 16.87 -15.77
N HIS A 149 -1.31 15.55 -15.69
CA HIS A 149 -2.32 14.86 -14.86
C HIS A 149 -1.75 14.44 -13.50
N ARG A 150 -0.46 14.69 -13.23
CA ARG A 150 0.18 14.40 -11.95
C ARG A 150 0.17 15.65 -11.07
N SER A 151 0.13 15.45 -9.77
CA SER A 151 0.20 16.51 -8.77
C SER A 151 1.36 16.22 -7.80
N PRO A 152 2.61 16.36 -8.24
CA PRO A 152 3.78 15.95 -7.47
C PRO A 152 3.89 16.77 -6.18
N ILE A 153 4.16 16.09 -5.07
CA ILE A 153 4.43 16.75 -3.78
C ILE A 153 5.72 17.58 -3.87
N ARG A 154 5.73 18.75 -3.22
CA ARG A 154 6.90 19.65 -3.16
C ARG A 154 7.94 19.12 -2.17
N SER A 155 8.98 18.47 -2.69
CA SER A 155 10.08 17.88 -1.91
C SER A 155 11.07 18.88 -1.30
N GLU A 156 10.95 20.18 -1.61
CA GLU A 156 11.87 21.23 -1.16
C GLU A 156 11.37 21.94 0.12
N THR A 157 10.25 21.49 0.69
CA THR A 157 9.66 22.10 1.88
C THR A 157 10.25 21.51 3.15
N ALA A 158 10.41 22.34 4.19
CA ALA A 158 10.86 21.87 5.50
C ALA A 158 9.94 20.76 6.06
N GLY A 159 8.62 20.91 5.92
CA GLY A 159 7.66 19.90 6.37
C GLY A 159 7.85 18.52 5.75
N TYR A 160 8.21 18.45 4.46
CA TYR A 160 8.53 17.17 3.79
C TYR A 160 9.72 16.46 4.45
N TRP A 161 10.78 17.22 4.75
CA TRP A 161 11.99 16.66 5.38
C TRP A 161 11.79 16.34 6.85
N SER A 162 11.03 17.16 7.59
CA SER A 162 10.63 16.84 8.96
C SER A 162 9.83 15.55 9.01
N LEU A 163 8.87 15.36 8.10
CA LEU A 163 8.11 14.12 8.03
C LEU A 163 9.00 12.92 7.70
N PHE A 164 9.92 13.07 6.74
CA PHE A 164 10.87 12.02 6.41
C PHE A 164 11.74 11.63 7.60
N LEU A 165 12.29 12.62 8.33
CA LEU A 165 13.11 12.37 9.51
C LEU A 165 12.30 11.65 10.59
N LEU A 166 11.07 12.08 10.85
CA LEU A 166 10.17 11.41 11.81
C LEU A 166 9.87 9.97 11.39
N SER A 167 9.56 9.73 10.11
CA SER A 167 9.35 8.38 9.58
C SER A 167 10.61 7.52 9.69
N ALA A 168 11.79 8.09 9.45
CA ALA A 168 13.07 7.37 9.56
C ALA A 168 13.40 6.98 11.01
N ILE A 169 13.19 7.90 11.97
CA ILE A 169 13.35 7.61 13.40
C ILE A 169 12.35 6.54 13.84
N TYR A 170 11.08 6.69 13.44
CA TYR A 170 10.04 5.71 13.73
C TYR A 170 10.39 4.33 13.16
N PHE A 171 10.84 4.27 11.91
CA PHE A 171 11.25 3.01 11.27
C PHE A 171 12.44 2.38 12.00
N ALA A 172 13.46 3.16 12.34
CA ALA A 172 14.63 2.67 13.07
C ALA A 172 14.22 2.06 14.43
N ILE A 173 13.39 2.76 15.20
CA ILE A 173 12.84 2.26 16.47
C ILE A 173 12.01 0.99 16.23
N GLY A 174 11.15 1.00 15.21
CA GLY A 174 10.33 -0.13 14.81
C GLY A 174 11.16 -1.37 14.49
N VAL A 175 12.30 -1.20 13.81
CA VAL A 175 13.24 -2.30 13.53
C VAL A 175 13.78 -2.93 14.81
N PHE A 176 14.19 -2.11 15.78
CA PHE A 176 14.67 -2.61 17.07
C PHE A 176 13.59 -3.32 17.89
N ILE A 177 12.35 -2.84 17.83
CA ILE A 177 11.24 -3.41 18.61
C ILE A 177 10.71 -4.70 17.98
N LEU A 178 10.49 -4.69 16.66
CA LEU A 178 9.90 -5.82 15.94
C LEU A 178 10.88 -6.98 15.77
N ARG A 179 12.17 -6.80 16.12
CA ARG A 179 13.23 -7.81 16.02
C ARG A 179 13.22 -8.53 14.67
N PHE A 180 13.31 -7.73 13.60
CA PHE A 180 13.67 -8.27 12.28
C PHE A 180 14.97 -9.06 12.36
#